data_AF-A0A9R0QCA3-F1
#
_entry.id   AF-A0A9R0QCA3-F1
#
_cell.length_a   1.000
_cell.length_b   1.000
_cell.length_c   1.000
_cell.angle_alpha   90.00
_cell.angle_beta   90.00
_cell.angle_gamma   90.00
#
_symmetry.space_group_name_H-M   'P 1'
#
loop_
_entity.id
_entity.type
_entity.pdbx_description
1 polymer ?
#
loop_
_entity_poly.entity_id
_entity_poly.type
_entity_poly.pdbx_seq_one_letter_code
_entity_poly.pdbx_strand_id
1 'polypeptide(L)' 'MGARNAAMCFVLILALFANHGSAEHKCWESTSGAPLCVGFLCKATCLIGGKMFNAIVKEHRCIGPALSSECYCYFCDK' A
#
# COMPACT_ATOMS: atom_id res chain seq x y z
N MET A 1 28.05 14.10 -29.01
CA MET A 1 27.09 13.37 -28.14
C MET A 1 27.58 13.49 -26.71
N GLY A 2 26.90 14.23 -25.83
CA GLY A 2 27.36 14.39 -24.44
C GLY A 2 26.40 15.15 -23.52
N ALA A 3 25.87 16.29 -23.97
CA ALA A 3 24.97 17.10 -23.15
C ALA A 3 23.55 16.50 -23.01
N ARG A 4 23.01 15.90 -24.09
CA ARG A 4 21.67 15.29 -24.11
C ARG A 4 21.56 14.09 -23.16
N ASN A 5 22.61 13.28 -23.06
CA ASN A 5 22.64 12.12 -22.16
C ASN A 5 22.77 12.55 -20.69
N ALA A 6 23.56 13.57 -20.39
CA ALA A 6 23.69 14.08 -19.03
C ALA A 6 22.38 14.70 -18.50
N ALA A 7 21.67 15.45 -19.35
CA ALA A 7 20.35 16.00 -19.00
C ALA A 7 19.30 14.90 -18.76
N MET A 8 19.30 13.84 -19.57
CA MET A 8 18.42 12.67 -19.38
C MET A 8 18.69 11.97 -18.04
N CYS A 9 19.96 11.75 -17.68
CA CYS A 9 20.32 11.17 -16.39
C CYS A 9 19.86 12.05 -15.22
N PHE A 10 20.02 13.37 -15.32
CA PHE A 10 19.55 14.29 -14.28
C PHE A 10 18.04 14.26 -14.12
N VAL A 11 17.26 14.20 -15.22
CA VAL A 11 15.79 14.09 -15.18
C VAL A 11 15.35 12.75 -14.59
N LEU A 12 16.02 11.64 -14.92
CA LEU A 12 15.73 10.33 -14.34
C LEU A 12 16.00 10.29 -12.83
N ILE A 13 17.12 10.90 -12.41
CA ILE A 13 17.45 11.04 -10.99
C ILE A 13 16.40 11.93 -10.30
N LEU A 14 16.05 13.08 -10.86
CA LEU A 14 15.00 13.95 -10.32
C LEU A 14 13.63 13.25 -10.25
N ALA A 15 13.26 12.41 -11.22
CA ALA A 15 12.03 11.61 -11.18
C ALA A 15 12.07 10.53 -10.08
N LEU A 16 13.22 9.87 -9.89
CA LEU A 16 13.43 8.91 -8.81
C LEU A 16 13.36 9.58 -7.43
N PHE A 17 13.95 10.76 -7.28
CA PHE A 17 13.91 11.54 -6.03
C PHE A 17 12.58 12.25 -5.80
N ALA A 18 11.84 12.67 -6.85
CA ALA A 18 10.48 13.19 -6.71
C ALA A 18 9.50 12.10 -6.29
N ASN A 19 9.70 10.86 -6.74
CA ASN A 19 8.92 9.71 -6.30
C ASN A 19 9.33 9.19 -4.91
N HIS A 20 10.56 9.48 -4.46
CA HIS A 20 11.03 9.21 -3.09
C HIS A 20 10.84 10.40 -2.13
N GLY A 21 10.47 11.56 -2.65
CA GLY A 21 10.34 12.83 -1.93
C GLY A 21 8.97 13.03 -1.31
N SER A 22 8.10 12.03 -1.38
CA SER A 22 6.95 12.01 -0.50
C SER A 22 7.43 11.51 0.85
N ALA A 23 7.55 12.47 1.78
CA ALA A 23 7.56 12.23 3.22
C ALA A 23 6.20 11.65 3.63
N GLU A 24 5.87 10.49 3.08
CA GLU A 24 4.62 9.79 3.26
C GLU A 24 4.85 8.75 4.33
N HIS A 25 4.11 8.88 5.42
CA HIS A 25 3.86 7.83 6.40
C HIS A 25 4.05 6.46 5.77
N LYS A 26 4.96 5.63 6.31
CA LYS A 26 5.23 4.30 5.74
C LYS A 26 3.91 3.58 5.51
N CYS A 27 3.53 3.42 4.24
CA CYS A 27 2.34 2.68 3.89
C CYS A 27 2.74 1.27 3.46
N TRP A 28 1.96 0.29 3.91
CA TRP A 28 2.14 -1.10 3.54
C TRP A 28 0.79 -1.78 3.35
N GLU A 29 0.80 -2.78 2.51
CA GLU A 29 -0.32 -3.66 2.29
C GLU A 29 -0.20 -4.91 3.16
N SER A 30 -1.35 -5.39 3.64
CA SER A 30 -1.44 -6.67 4.33
C SER A 30 -2.60 -7.45 3.76
N THR A 31 -2.31 -8.66 3.33
CA THR A 31 -3.30 -9.59 2.81
C THR A 31 -3.46 -10.72 3.82
N SER A 32 -4.69 -10.93 4.29
CA SER A 32 -5.01 -12.04 5.18
C SER A 32 -5.97 -12.99 4.47
N GLY A 33 -5.58 -14.26 4.38
CA GLY A 33 -6.44 -15.31 3.85
C GLY A 33 -7.61 -15.54 4.80
N ALA A 34 -8.83 -15.32 4.32
CA ALA A 34 -10.04 -15.59 5.08
C ALA A 34 -10.92 -16.56 4.29
N PRO A 35 -11.33 -17.71 4.86
CA PRO A 35 -12.15 -18.69 4.14
C PRO A 35 -13.50 -18.13 3.68
N LEU A 36 -13.95 -17.02 4.28
CA LEU A 36 -15.12 -16.25 3.88
C LEU A 36 -14.78 -14.76 3.97
N CYS A 37 -14.53 -14.10 2.84
CA CYS A 37 -14.36 -12.64 2.84
C CYS A 37 -15.72 -11.97 2.90
N VAL A 38 -16.24 -11.88 4.11
CA VAL A 38 -17.35 -11.01 4.45
C VAL A 38 -16.76 -9.62 4.65
N GLY A 39 -17.15 -8.64 3.83
CA GLY A 39 -16.55 -7.30 3.84
C GLY A 39 -16.50 -6.65 5.24
N PHE A 40 -17.46 -6.97 6.10
CA PHE A 40 -17.47 -6.55 7.51
C PHE A 40 -16.36 -7.20 8.34
N LEU A 41 -16.12 -8.50 8.19
CA LEU A 41 -15.03 -9.21 8.88
C LEU A 41 -13.67 -8.69 8.40
N CYS A 42 -13.50 -8.52 7.09
CA CYS A 42 -12.28 -7.97 6.52
C CYS A 42 -11.97 -6.57 7.07
N LYS A 43 -12.98 -5.68 7.09
CA LYS A 43 -12.85 -4.35 7.69
C LYS A 43 -12.47 -4.40 9.17
N ALA A 44 -13.12 -5.26 9.96
CA ALA A 44 -12.80 -5.40 11.38
C ALA A 44 -11.35 -5.85 11.59
N THR A 45 -10.88 -6.85 10.84
CA THR A 45 -9.50 -7.34 10.88
C THR A 45 -8.52 -6.24 10.48
N CYS A 46 -8.79 -5.47 9.41
CA CYS A 46 -7.96 -4.33 9.05
C CYS A 46 -7.92 -3.29 10.19
N LEU A 47 -9.05 -2.92 10.78
CA LEU A 47 -9.09 -1.94 11.87
C LEU A 47 -8.34 -2.41 13.13
N ILE A 48 -8.42 -3.70 13.46
CA ILE A 48 -7.66 -4.29 14.57
C ILE A 48 -6.16 -4.25 14.25
N GLY A 49 -5.76 -4.64 13.05
CA GLY A 49 -4.37 -4.53 12.58
C GLY A 49 -3.86 -3.09 12.65
N GLY A 50 -4.65 -2.13 12.20
CA GLY A 50 -4.31 -0.71 12.27
C GLY A 50 -4.08 -0.24 13.70
N LYS A 51 -4.92 -0.66 14.65
CA LYS A 51 -4.67 -0.38 16.07
C LYS A 51 -3.39 -1.04 16.60
N MET A 52 -3.13 -2.29 16.25
CA MET A 52 -1.95 -3.05 16.70
C MET A 52 -0.65 -2.44 16.17
N PHE A 53 -0.63 -2.03 14.89
CA PHE A 53 0.54 -1.44 14.25
C PHE A 53 0.61 0.08 14.39
N ASN A 54 -0.28 0.70 15.18
CA ASN A 54 -0.42 2.15 15.28
C ASN A 54 -0.56 2.84 13.91
N ALA A 55 -1.24 2.19 12.98
CA ALA A 55 -1.41 2.58 11.59
C ALA A 55 -2.86 3.00 11.29
N ILE A 56 -3.02 3.90 10.32
CA ILE A 56 -4.31 4.29 9.75
C ILE A 56 -4.66 3.32 8.63
N VAL A 57 -5.86 2.74 8.70
CA VAL A 57 -6.43 1.97 7.58
C VAL A 57 -6.95 2.96 6.55
N LYS A 58 -6.35 2.96 5.36
CA LYS A 58 -6.77 3.78 4.23
C LYS A 58 -7.79 3.06 3.35
N GLU A 59 -7.57 1.78 3.09
CA GLU A 59 -8.43 0.96 2.23
C GLU A 59 -8.60 -0.44 2.81
N HIS A 60 -9.77 -1.03 2.58
CA HIS A 60 -10.02 -2.45 2.82
C HIS A 60 -10.86 -3.01 1.66
N ARG A 61 -10.47 -4.14 1.09
CA ARG A 61 -11.23 -4.80 0.01
C ARG A 61 -11.07 -6.32 0.06
N CYS A 62 -12.11 -7.01 -0.36
CA CYS A 62 -12.04 -8.44 -0.62
C CYS A 62 -11.52 -8.64 -2.04
N ILE A 63 -10.44 -9.40 -2.19
CA ILE A 63 -9.85 -9.75 -3.47
C ILE A 63 -10.04 -11.25 -3.67
N GLY A 64 -10.52 -11.67 -4.84
CA GLY A 64 -10.57 -13.08 -5.22
C GLY A 64 -11.94 -13.76 -5.14
N PRO A 65 -12.00 -15.06 -5.50
CA PRO A 65 -13.23 -15.85 -5.60
C PRO A 65 -13.94 -16.04 -4.25
N ALA A 66 -15.25 -16.26 -4.25
CA ALA A 66 -16.06 -16.44 -3.03
C ALA A 66 -15.58 -17.56 -2.06
N LEU A 67 -14.83 -18.55 -2.57
CA LEU A 67 -14.30 -19.68 -1.80
C LEU A 67 -12.79 -19.57 -1.50
N SER A 68 -12.11 -18.58 -2.06
CA SER A 68 -10.66 -18.33 -1.87
C SER A 68 -10.41 -16.82 -1.85
N SER A 69 -11.23 -16.13 -1.09
CA SER A 69 -11.20 -14.68 -1.00
C SER A 69 -10.18 -14.23 0.02
N GLU A 70 -9.37 -13.25 -0.34
CA GLU A 70 -8.38 -12.64 0.52
C GLU A 70 -8.87 -11.26 0.96
N CYS A 71 -8.62 -10.94 2.23
CA CYS A 71 -8.86 -9.62 2.75
C CYS A 71 -7.59 -8.77 2.57
N TYR A 72 -7.68 -7.75 1.73
CA TYR A 72 -6.63 -6.77 1.51
C TYR A 72 -6.88 -5.55 2.39
N CYS A 73 -5.86 -5.16 3.13
CA CYS A 73 -5.82 -3.97 3.96
C CYS A 73 -4.67 -3.08 3.50
N TYR A 74 -4.95 -1.80 3.29
CA TYR A 74 -3.92 -0.79 3.05
C TYR A 74 -3.74 0.06 4.30
N PHE A 75 -2.57 -0.06 4.91
CA PHE A 75 -2.17 0.65 6.12
C PHE A 75 -1.20 1.76 5.77
N CYS A 76 -1.25 2.85 6.53
CA CYS A 76 -0.22 3.86 6.56
C CYS A 76 0.14 4.19 8.00
N ASP A 77 1.39 4.52 8.26
CA ASP A 77 1.79 5.12 9.52
C ASP A 77 0.89 6.32 9.86
N LYS A 78 0.79 6.66 11.14
CA LYS A 78 -0.26 7.56 11.63
C LYS A 78 0.19 9.00 11.73
#